data_AF-A0A1B6HW47-F1
#
_entry.id   AF-A0A1B6HW47-F1
#
_cell.length_a   1.000
_cell.length_b   1.000
_cell.length_c   1.000
_cell.angle_alpha   90.00
_cell.angle_beta   90.00
_cell.angle_gamma   90.00
#
_symmetry.space_group_name_H-M   'P 1'
#
loop_
_entity.id
_entity.type
_entity.pdbx_description
1 polymer ?
#
loop_
_entity_poly.entity_id
_entity_poly.type
_entity_poly.pdbx_seq_one_letter_code
_entity_poly.pdbx_strand_id
1 'polypeptide(L)'
;MELNLLKIGFTLMTLFIVVIGGFINNFEKCLPTFIAQTFRYGKFAYKGEPSSLRFIILEVPKRWFKHFYIFASIWSTYALVLMTYVYIFGGDTPHYVNVCLDFLGTSHRRAGVSAVSAFIALILLTLQSWRRFYETFFVSVYSDSNINIAHYMVGYIHYFGAVAAILVEAPGLTPL
;
A
#
# COMPACT_ATOMS: atom_id res chain seq x y z
N MET A 1 -7.36 15.14 -16.42
CA MET A 1 -6.82 13.96 -15.73
C MET A 1 -8.01 13.09 -15.37
N GLU A 2 -8.18 11.94 -16.03
CA GLU A 2 -9.31 11.06 -15.71
C GLU A 2 -9.13 10.45 -14.31
N LEU A 3 -10.22 10.39 -13.54
CA LEU A 3 -10.27 9.71 -12.25
C LEU A 3 -10.27 8.21 -12.50
N ASN A 4 -9.31 7.50 -11.91
CA ASN A 4 -9.25 6.03 -11.93
C ASN A 4 -9.30 5.47 -10.51
N LEU A 5 -9.51 4.15 -10.40
CA LEU A 5 -9.68 3.48 -9.10
C LEU A 5 -8.47 3.69 -8.19
N LEU A 6 -7.26 3.69 -8.76
CA LEU A 6 -6.03 3.93 -8.01
C LEU A 6 -5.98 5.35 -7.44
N LYS A 7 -6.27 6.38 -8.24
CA LYS A 7 -6.32 7.78 -7.81
C LYS A 7 -7.36 7.97 -6.72
N ILE A 8 -8.58 7.45 -6.91
CA ILE A 8 -9.64 7.49 -5.89
C ILE A 8 -9.18 6.81 -4.60
N GLY A 9 -8.62 5.59 -4.70
CA GLY A 9 -8.14 4.83 -3.56
C GLY A 9 -7.05 5.55 -2.78
N PHE A 10 -6.02 6.06 -3.45
CA PHE A 10 -4.93 6.79 -2.81
C PHE A 10 -5.38 8.13 -2.23
N THR A 11 -6.27 8.86 -2.91
CA THR A 11 -6.84 10.11 -2.38
C THR A 11 -7.66 9.85 -1.12
N LEU A 12 -8.52 8.83 -1.11
CA LEU A 12 -9.30 8.45 0.07
C LEU A 12 -8.41 8.00 1.23
N MET A 13 -7.38 7.19 0.96
CA MET A 13 -6.42 6.77 1.98
C MET A 13 -5.67 7.97 2.58
N THR A 14 -5.19 8.88 1.72
CA THR A 14 -4.47 10.07 2.16
C THR A 14 -5.38 10.97 3.00
N LEU A 15 -6.61 11.22 2.55
CA LEU A 15 -7.59 11.99 3.29
C LEU A 15 -7.90 11.36 4.64
N PHE A 16 -8.11 10.04 4.69
CA PHE A 16 -8.37 9.33 5.94
C PHE A 16 -7.21 9.46 6.93
N ILE A 17 -5.97 9.24 6.48
CA ILE A 17 -4.77 9.33 7.34
C ILE A 17 -4.55 10.76 7.82
N VAL A 18 -4.67 11.76 6.95
CA VAL A 18 -4.45 13.18 7.29
C VAL A 18 -5.53 13.69 8.23
N VAL A 19 -6.81 13.40 7.94
CA VAL A 19 -7.93 13.88 8.76
C VAL A 19 -7.90 13.21 10.13
N ILE A 20 -7.87 11.87 10.19
CA ILE A 20 -7.90 11.17 11.47
C ILE A 20 -6.60 11.41 12.26
N GLY A 21 -5.45 11.39 11.58
CA GLY A 21 -4.16 11.73 12.21
C GLY A 21 -4.14 13.16 12.76
N GLY A 22 -4.71 14.12 12.03
CA GLY A 22 -4.87 15.50 12.47
C GLY A 22 -5.80 15.63 13.68
N PHE A 23 -6.94 14.94 13.68
CA PHE A 23 -7.84 14.91 14.83
C PHE A 23 -7.19 14.27 16.06
N ILE A 24 -6.46 13.17 15.91
CA ILE A 24 -5.76 12.51 17.02
C ILE A 24 -4.68 13.41 17.59
N ASN A 25 -3.96 14.15 16.74
CA ASN A 25 -2.89 15.01 17.19
C ASN A 25 -3.40 16.28 17.91
N ASN A 26 -4.53 16.85 17.46
CA ASN A 26 -5.00 18.16 17.96
C ASN A 26 -6.18 18.07 18.92
N PHE A 27 -7.02 17.05 18.84
CA PHE A 27 -8.31 16.95 19.55
C PHE A 27 -8.49 15.59 20.26
N GLU A 28 -7.40 14.98 20.72
CA GLU A 28 -7.41 13.65 21.36
C GLU A 28 -8.47 13.52 22.47
N LYS A 29 -8.61 14.56 23.31
CA LYS A 29 -9.55 14.56 24.44
C LYS A 29 -11.02 14.56 24.03
N CYS A 30 -11.34 15.06 22.82
CA CYS A 30 -12.71 15.12 22.29
C CYS A 30 -13.04 13.91 21.41
N LEU A 31 -12.07 13.04 21.11
CA LEU A 31 -12.29 11.90 20.25
C LEU A 31 -12.94 10.74 21.01
N PRO A 32 -13.91 10.06 20.39
CA PRO A 32 -14.41 8.80 20.90
C PRO A 32 -13.28 7.80 21.16
N THR A 33 -13.35 7.08 22.27
CA THR A 33 -12.31 6.12 22.70
C THR A 33 -12.03 5.03 21.66
N PHE A 34 -13.02 4.66 20.83
CA PHE A 34 -12.85 3.68 19.75
C PHE A 34 -11.90 4.15 18.63
N ILE A 35 -11.86 5.46 18.32
CA ILE A 35 -10.98 6.02 17.29
C ILE A 35 -9.53 5.95 17.76
N ALA A 36 -9.29 6.37 19.01
CA ALA A 36 -7.97 6.28 19.64
C ALA A 36 -7.49 4.81 19.74
N GLN A 37 -8.36 3.87 20.07
CA GLN A 37 -8.07 2.43 20.12
C GLN A 37 -7.73 1.84 18.75
N THR A 38 -8.38 2.30 17.68
CA THR A 38 -8.16 1.77 16.32
C THR A 38 -6.85 2.28 15.72
N PHE A 39 -6.50 3.54 15.95
CA PHE A 39 -5.31 4.18 15.34
C PHE A 39 -4.04 3.99 16.16
N ARG A 40 -4.11 4.01 17.50
CA ARG A 40 -2.94 3.84 18.35
C ARG A 40 -2.77 2.38 18.75
N TYR A 41 -1.63 1.81 18.40
CA TYR A 41 -1.27 0.43 18.73
C TYR A 41 0.15 0.33 19.28
N GLY A 42 0.49 -0.83 19.86
CA GLY A 42 1.81 -1.06 20.47
C GLY A 42 2.07 -0.17 21.69
N LYS A 43 3.22 0.52 21.73
CA LYS A 43 3.63 1.35 22.88
C LYS A 43 2.70 2.54 23.16
N PHE A 44 1.93 2.96 22.16
CA PHE A 44 0.97 4.06 22.26
C PHE A 44 -0.47 3.58 22.45
N ALA A 45 -0.70 2.27 22.65
CA ALA A 45 -2.03 1.70 22.82
C ALA A 45 -2.80 2.41 23.95
N TYR A 46 -4.08 2.65 23.70
CA TYR A 46 -4.98 3.31 24.66
C TYR A 46 -5.08 2.47 25.95
N LYS A 47 -4.81 3.10 27.11
CA LYS A 47 -4.77 2.43 28.43
C LYS A 47 -6.04 2.61 29.28
N GLY A 48 -7.05 3.33 28.79
CA GLY A 48 -8.30 3.57 29.52
C GLY A 48 -9.31 2.42 29.39
N GLU A 49 -10.52 2.61 29.92
CA GLU A 49 -11.56 1.59 29.83
C GLU A 49 -11.90 1.23 28.37
N PRO A 50 -11.93 -0.07 28.04
CA PRO A 50 -12.21 -0.51 26.68
C PRO A 50 -13.62 -0.11 26.28
N SER A 51 -13.78 0.41 25.07
CA SER A 51 -15.12 0.68 24.55
C SER A 51 -15.89 -0.63 24.36
N SER A 52 -17.20 -0.60 24.52
CA SER A 52 -18.09 -1.75 24.29
C SER A 52 -18.02 -2.29 22.84
N LEU A 53 -17.39 -1.54 21.92
CA LEU A 53 -17.18 -1.88 20.52
C LEU A 53 -15.94 -2.75 20.26
N ARG A 54 -15.38 -3.42 21.29
CA ARG A 54 -14.26 -4.38 21.14
C ARG A 54 -14.49 -5.44 20.05
N PHE A 55 -15.74 -5.85 19.81
CA PHE A 55 -16.09 -6.84 18.78
C PHE A 55 -15.83 -6.38 17.34
N ILE A 56 -15.77 -5.06 17.08
CA ILE A 56 -15.50 -4.50 15.73
C ILE A 56 -13.98 -4.40 15.48
N ILE A 57 -13.17 -4.40 16.54
CA ILE A 57 -11.71 -4.26 16.48
C ILE A 57 -11.10 -5.65 16.38
N LEU A 58 -11.22 -6.28 15.21
CA LEU A 58 -10.53 -7.54 14.96
C LEU A 58 -9.03 -7.26 14.90
N GLU A 59 -8.31 -7.76 15.89
CA GLU A 59 -6.89 -7.52 16.10
C GLU A 59 -6.06 -8.69 15.58
N VAL A 60 -5.01 -8.40 14.82
CA VAL A 60 -4.03 -9.38 14.36
C VAL A 60 -2.68 -9.15 15.04
N PRO A 61 -1.88 -10.21 15.27
CA PRO A 61 -0.55 -10.05 15.87
C PRO A 61 0.32 -9.13 15.01
N LYS A 62 0.97 -8.13 15.61
CA LYS A 62 1.84 -7.17 14.89
C LYS A 62 2.92 -7.86 14.05
N ARG A 63 3.40 -9.02 14.49
CA ARG A 63 4.35 -9.86 13.75
C ARG A 63 3.88 -10.29 12.35
N TRP A 64 2.57 -10.22 12.06
CA TRP A 64 2.02 -10.51 10.73
C TRP A 64 2.43 -9.49 9.66
N PHE A 65 3.00 -8.34 10.04
CA PHE A 65 3.66 -7.45 9.08
C PHE A 65 4.70 -8.17 8.20
N LYS A 66 5.26 -9.29 8.64
CA LYS A 66 6.12 -10.15 7.82
C LYS A 66 5.42 -10.63 6.53
N HIS A 67 4.18 -11.11 6.61
CA HIS A 67 3.43 -11.58 5.44
C HIS A 67 3.17 -10.47 4.44
N PHE A 68 2.86 -9.29 4.98
CA PHE A 68 2.66 -8.09 4.21
C PHE A 68 3.91 -7.71 3.39
N TYR A 69 5.10 -7.71 4.01
CA TYR A 69 6.33 -7.38 3.29
C TYR A 69 6.85 -8.52 2.39
N ILE A 70 6.49 -9.78 2.65
CA ILE A 70 6.66 -10.87 1.68
C ILE A 70 5.90 -10.53 0.40
N PHE A 71 4.61 -10.23 0.53
CA PHE A 71 3.75 -9.89 -0.60
C PHE A 71 4.29 -8.67 -1.37
N ALA A 72 4.60 -7.58 -0.66
CA ALA A 72 5.14 -6.37 -1.27
C ALA A 72 6.42 -6.63 -2.07
N SER A 73 7.35 -7.42 -1.52
CA SER A 73 8.64 -7.72 -2.17
C SER A 73 8.45 -8.60 -3.41
N ILE A 74 7.59 -9.62 -3.34
CA ILE A 74 7.28 -10.47 -4.50
C ILE A 74 6.57 -9.66 -5.58
N TRP A 75 5.56 -8.87 -5.21
CA TRP A 75 4.76 -8.08 -6.15
C TRP A 75 5.57 -7.00 -6.88
N SER A 76 6.39 -6.24 -6.14
CA SER A 76 7.27 -5.24 -6.72
C SER A 76 8.35 -5.86 -7.62
N THR A 77 8.92 -7.00 -7.21
CA THR A 77 9.90 -7.75 -8.04
C THR A 77 9.27 -8.28 -9.32
N TYR A 78 8.07 -8.85 -9.26
CA TYR A 78 7.33 -9.30 -10.44
C TYR A 78 7.12 -8.15 -11.43
N ALA A 79 6.66 -7.00 -10.95
CA ALA A 79 6.48 -5.83 -11.80
C ALA A 79 7.81 -5.33 -12.39
N LEU A 80 8.91 -5.39 -11.63
CA LEU A 80 10.23 -4.97 -12.11
C LEU A 80 10.74 -5.89 -13.22
N VAL A 81 10.56 -7.20 -13.07
CA VAL A 81 10.88 -8.20 -14.10
C VAL A 81 10.04 -7.94 -15.35
N LEU A 82 8.74 -7.69 -15.19
CA LEU A 82 7.85 -7.35 -16.31
C LEU A 82 8.32 -6.08 -17.05
N MET A 83 8.59 -4.98 -16.35
CA MET A 83 9.07 -3.76 -17.00
C MET A 83 10.43 -3.95 -17.68
N THR A 84 11.30 -4.78 -17.10
CA THR A 84 12.59 -5.15 -17.71
C THR A 84 12.37 -5.91 -19.01
N TYR A 85 11.44 -6.87 -19.01
CA TYR A 85 11.05 -7.62 -20.21
C TYR A 85 10.52 -6.70 -21.32
N VAL A 86 9.62 -5.77 -20.99
CA VAL A 86 9.04 -4.86 -21.98
C VAL A 86 10.08 -3.84 -22.50
N TYR A 87 10.85 -3.21 -21.61
CA TYR A 87 11.72 -2.10 -22.01
C TYR A 87 13.09 -2.51 -22.53
N ILE A 88 13.67 -3.59 -22.01
CA ILE A 88 15.04 -4.00 -22.38
C ILE A 88 14.99 -5.09 -23.46
N PHE A 89 14.07 -6.04 -23.31
CA PHE A 89 13.96 -7.16 -24.26
C PHE A 89 12.95 -6.91 -25.38
N GLY A 90 12.25 -5.77 -25.37
CA GLY A 90 11.26 -5.42 -26.39
C GLY A 90 10.06 -6.35 -26.43
N GLY A 91 9.76 -7.01 -25.30
CA GLY A 91 8.65 -7.94 -25.20
C GLY A 91 7.29 -7.23 -25.10
N ASP A 92 6.24 -7.92 -25.53
CA ASP A 92 4.87 -7.41 -25.39
C ASP A 92 4.32 -7.65 -23.99
N THR A 93 3.51 -6.71 -23.50
CA THR A 93 2.82 -6.88 -22.22
C THR A 93 1.79 -8.02 -22.32
N PRO A 94 1.82 -9.02 -21.42
CA PRO A 94 0.84 -10.10 -21.44
C PRO A 94 -0.60 -9.58 -21.34
N HIS A 95 -1.52 -10.18 -22.09
CA HIS A 95 -2.91 -9.71 -22.18
C HIS A 95 -3.61 -9.58 -20.82
N TYR A 96 -3.41 -10.55 -19.92
CA TYR A 96 -4.00 -10.51 -18.58
C TYR A 96 -3.51 -9.30 -17.75
N VAL A 97 -2.25 -8.88 -17.92
CA VAL A 97 -1.72 -7.70 -17.23
C VAL A 97 -2.43 -6.46 -17.74
N ASN A 98 -2.56 -6.31 -19.06
CA ASN A 98 -3.27 -5.18 -19.66
C ASN A 98 -4.72 -5.10 -19.18
N VAL A 99 -5.46 -6.21 -19.15
CA VAL A 99 -6.85 -6.25 -18.63
C VAL A 99 -6.92 -5.82 -17.17
N CYS A 100 -6.00 -6.29 -16.32
CA CYS A 100 -5.93 -5.86 -14.92
C CYS A 100 -5.60 -4.36 -14.79
N LEU A 101 -4.67 -3.85 -15.60
CA LEU A 101 -4.29 -2.44 -15.57
C LEU A 101 -5.42 -1.55 -16.10
N ASP A 102 -6.15 -1.97 -17.14
CA ASP A 102 -7.33 -1.26 -17.68
C ASP A 102 -8.44 -1.18 -16.62
N PHE A 103 -8.67 -2.27 -15.88
CA PHE A 103 -9.61 -2.28 -14.77
C PHE A 103 -9.22 -1.29 -13.66
N LEU A 104 -7.94 -1.24 -13.28
CA LEU A 104 -7.44 -0.36 -12.21
C LEU A 104 -7.29 1.11 -12.64
N GLY A 105 -6.94 1.33 -13.90
CA GLY A 105 -6.48 2.61 -14.46
C GLY A 105 -7.48 3.33 -15.36
N THR A 106 -8.56 2.67 -15.80
CA THR A 106 -9.52 3.04 -16.89
C THR A 106 -9.10 2.50 -18.26
N SER A 107 -10.00 2.10 -19.15
CA SER A 107 -9.65 1.55 -20.48
C SER A 107 -8.94 2.54 -21.43
N HIS A 108 -8.93 3.84 -21.13
CA HIS A 108 -8.28 4.89 -21.92
C HIS A 108 -6.97 5.39 -21.28
N ARG A 109 -6.23 4.50 -20.61
CA ARG A 109 -4.94 4.83 -19.96
C ARG A 109 -4.00 5.48 -20.96
N ARG A 110 -3.40 6.59 -20.57
CA ARG A 110 -2.32 7.23 -21.31
C ARG A 110 -1.08 7.27 -20.44
N ALA A 111 0.08 7.06 -21.04
CA ALA A 111 1.33 7.18 -20.32
C ALA A 111 1.50 8.63 -19.83
N GLY A 112 1.41 8.83 -18.51
CA GLY A 112 1.60 10.14 -17.89
C GLY A 112 3.06 10.46 -17.58
N VAL A 113 3.96 9.47 -17.69
CA VAL A 113 5.37 9.60 -17.33
C VAL A 113 6.29 8.96 -18.37
N SER A 114 7.59 9.28 -18.33
CA SER A 114 8.56 8.65 -19.23
C SER A 114 8.90 7.23 -18.77
N ALA A 115 9.30 6.36 -19.71
CA ALA A 115 9.70 4.97 -19.42
C ALA A 115 10.78 4.91 -18.33
N VAL A 116 11.78 5.78 -18.44
CA VAL A 116 12.89 5.88 -17.48
C VAL A 116 12.39 6.26 -16.09
N SER A 117 11.50 7.25 -15.98
CA SER A 117 10.97 7.68 -14.69
C SER A 117 10.12 6.59 -14.00
N ALA A 118 9.27 5.89 -14.75
CA ALA A 118 8.49 4.77 -14.24
C ALA A 118 9.40 3.63 -13.79
N PHE A 119 10.44 3.32 -14.56
CA PHE A 119 11.40 2.26 -14.24
C PHE A 119 12.20 2.57 -12.98
N ILE A 120 12.72 3.81 -12.85
CA ILE A 120 13.41 4.27 -11.64
C ILE A 120 12.48 4.21 -10.43
N ALA A 121 11.23 4.69 -10.57
CA ALA A 121 10.26 4.64 -9.48
C ALA A 121 10.02 3.20 -9.00
N LEU A 122 9.92 2.25 -9.93
CA LEU A 122 9.73 0.85 -9.58
C LEU A 122 10.98 0.20 -8.95
N ILE A 123 12.18 0.55 -9.41
CA ILE A 123 13.44 0.12 -8.77
C ILE A 123 13.47 0.61 -7.32
N LEU A 124 13.22 1.89 -7.10
CA LEU A 124 13.22 2.49 -5.75
C LEU A 124 12.18 1.85 -4.84
N LEU A 125 10.95 1.60 -5.35
CA LEU A 125 9.90 0.92 -4.60
C LEU A 125 10.25 -0.53 -4.28
N THR A 126 10.91 -1.24 -5.21
CA THR A 126 11.37 -2.62 -5.01
C THR A 126 12.46 -2.68 -3.95
N LEU A 127 13.46 -1.79 -4.03
CA LEU A 127 14.52 -1.67 -3.01
C LEU A 127 13.95 -1.34 -1.63
N GLN A 128 13.00 -0.40 -1.57
CA GLN A 128 12.31 -0.06 -0.33
C GLN A 128 11.54 -1.25 0.24
N SER A 129 10.85 -2.03 -0.61
CA SER A 129 10.09 -3.22 -0.19
C SER A 129 11.02 -4.31 0.38
N TRP A 130 12.13 -4.60 -0.31
CA TRP A 130 13.12 -5.56 0.14
C TRP A 130 13.85 -5.13 1.41
N ARG A 131 14.16 -3.83 1.56
CA ARG A 131 14.70 -3.29 2.81
C ARG A 131 13.74 -3.56 3.97
N ARG A 132 12.44 -3.28 3.79
CA ARG A 132 11.43 -3.53 4.82
C ARG A 132 11.25 -5.02 5.11
N PHE A 133 11.29 -5.86 4.09
CA PHE A 133 11.34 -7.31 4.27
C PHE A 133 12.53 -7.72 5.15
N TYR A 134 13.74 -7.27 4.82
CA TYR A 134 14.92 -7.58 5.63
C TYR A 134 14.77 -7.09 7.08
N GLU A 135 14.36 -5.84 7.27
CA GLU A 135 14.14 -5.26 8.60
C GLU A 135 13.11 -6.08 9.40
N THR A 136 12.02 -6.51 8.78
CA THR A 136 10.97 -7.27 9.48
C THR A 136 11.36 -8.71 9.79
N PHE A 137 12.21 -9.35 8.98
CA PHE A 137 12.63 -10.72 9.23
C PHE A 137 13.83 -10.84 10.16
N PHE A 138 14.81 -9.94 10.02
CA PHE A 138 16.13 -10.11 10.63
C PHE A 138 16.47 -9.06 11.69
N VAL A 139 15.89 -7.85 11.62
CA VAL A 139 16.25 -6.74 12.52
C VAL A 139 15.19 -6.48 13.59
N SER A 140 13.90 -6.66 13.24
CA SER A 140 12.78 -6.26 14.08
C SER A 140 12.51 -7.28 15.17
N VAL A 141 12.68 -6.87 16.42
CA VAL A 141 12.19 -7.60 17.59
C VAL A 141 10.74 -7.18 17.84
N TYR A 142 9.79 -8.06 17.55
CA TYR A 142 8.37 -7.78 17.77
C TYR A 142 7.99 -8.05 19.22
N SER A 143 7.37 -7.06 19.86
CA SER A 143 6.64 -7.25 21.12
C SER A 143 5.32 -7.99 20.85
N ASP A 144 4.79 -8.68 21.88
CA ASP A 144 3.43 -9.26 21.89
C ASP A 144 2.37 -8.16 21.94
N SER A 145 2.24 -7.46 20.82
CA SER A 145 1.27 -6.40 20.59
C SER A 145 0.47 -6.73 19.35
N ASN A 146 -0.78 -6.31 19.33
CA ASN A 146 -1.65 -6.48 18.18
C ASN A 146 -1.85 -5.16 17.43
N ILE A 147 -2.32 -5.28 16.20
CA ILE A 147 -2.76 -4.17 15.35
C ILE A 147 -4.17 -4.47 14.86
N ASN A 148 -4.94 -3.42 14.59
CA ASN A 148 -6.26 -3.58 13.97
C ASN A 148 -6.13 -4.15 12.54
N ILE A 149 -7.01 -5.07 12.15
CA ILE A 149 -6.99 -5.70 10.82
C ILE A 149 -7.14 -4.69 9.67
N ALA A 150 -7.86 -3.58 9.88
CA ALA A 150 -7.98 -2.54 8.87
C ALA A 150 -6.61 -1.93 8.55
N HIS A 151 -5.76 -1.70 9.56
CA HIS A 151 -4.38 -1.23 9.35
C HIS A 151 -3.54 -2.26 8.58
N TYR A 152 -3.75 -3.55 8.87
CA TYR A 152 -3.11 -4.63 8.14
C TYR A 152 -3.53 -4.63 6.66
N MET A 153 -4.83 -4.50 6.36
CA MET A 153 -5.37 -4.45 5.00
C MET A 153 -4.92 -3.21 4.22
N VAL A 154 -4.86 -2.05 4.88
CA VAL A 154 -4.36 -0.80 4.27
C VAL A 154 -2.95 -0.99 3.73
N GLY A 155 -2.10 -1.74 4.43
CA GLY A 155 -0.78 -2.11 3.94
C GLY A 155 -0.84 -2.79 2.57
N TYR A 156 -1.58 -3.90 2.47
CA TYR A 156 -1.70 -4.66 1.22
C TYR A 156 -2.21 -3.80 0.06
N ILE A 157 -3.27 -3.02 0.31
CA ILE A 157 -3.86 -2.14 -0.70
C ILE A 157 -2.82 -1.10 -1.15
N HIS A 158 -2.04 -0.53 -0.23
CA HIS A 158 -1.02 0.46 -0.54
C HIS A 158 0.08 -0.10 -1.46
N TYR A 159 0.69 -1.25 -1.13
CA TYR A 159 1.77 -1.79 -1.97
C TYR A 159 1.27 -2.36 -3.29
N PHE A 160 0.10 -3.01 -3.28
CA PHE A 160 -0.54 -3.44 -4.51
C PHE A 160 -0.82 -2.23 -5.42
N GLY A 161 -1.48 -1.23 -4.87
CA GLY A 161 -1.86 -0.01 -5.59
C GLY A 161 -0.66 0.81 -6.05
N ALA A 162 0.42 0.89 -5.26
CA ALA A 162 1.58 1.72 -5.59
C ALA A 162 2.33 1.17 -6.79
N VAL A 163 2.54 -0.15 -6.82
CA VAL A 163 3.11 -0.84 -7.98
C VAL A 163 2.17 -0.70 -9.18
N ALA A 164 0.87 -0.94 -9.00
CA ALA A 164 -0.10 -0.81 -10.09
C ALA A 164 -0.19 0.62 -10.65
N ALA A 165 -0.06 1.64 -9.80
CA ALA A 165 -0.09 3.04 -10.21
C ALA A 165 1.12 3.40 -11.08
N ILE A 166 2.30 2.88 -10.77
CA ILE A 166 3.48 3.03 -11.62
C ILE A 166 3.25 2.35 -12.97
N LEU A 167 2.72 1.12 -12.99
CA LEU A 167 2.48 0.36 -14.22
C LEU A 167 1.39 0.97 -15.11
N VAL A 168 0.32 1.53 -14.52
CA VAL A 168 -0.78 2.18 -15.28
C VAL A 168 -0.30 3.40 -16.05
N GLU A 169 0.64 4.16 -15.47
CA GLU A 169 1.16 5.41 -16.04
C GLU A 169 2.41 5.16 -16.93
N ALA A 170 2.92 3.93 -16.98
CA ALA A 170 4.12 3.55 -17.72
C ALA A 170 3.85 3.38 -19.24
N PRO A 171 4.67 3.98 -20.12
CA PRO A 171 4.54 3.79 -21.57
C PRO A 171 4.81 2.33 -21.98
N GLY A 172 4.23 1.86 -23.08
CA GLY A 172 4.37 0.45 -23.53
C GLY A 172 3.56 -0.57 -22.72
N LEU A 173 3.04 -0.17 -21.55
CA LEU A 173 2.05 -0.91 -20.79
C LEU A 173 0.63 -0.33 -20.97
N THR A 174 0.46 0.79 -21.67
CA THR A 174 -0.84 1.37 -22.06
C THR A 174 -1.33 0.81 -23.40
N PRO A 175 -2.65 0.66 -23.61
CA PRO A 175 -3.17 0.32 -24.93
C PRO A 175 -2.74 1.38 -25.96
N LEU A 176 -2.43 0.93 -27.18
CA LEU A 176 -2.06 1.77 -28.33
C LEU A 176 -3.25 2.62 -28.80
#